data_AF-W3V7Z7-F1
#
_entry.id   AF-W3V7Z7-F1
#
_cell.length_a   1.000
_cell.length_b   1.000
_cell.length_c   1.000
_cell.angle_alpha   90.00
_cell.angle_beta   90.00
_cell.angle_gamma   90.00
#
_symmetry.space_group_name_H-M   'P 1'
#
loop_
_entity.id
_entity.type
_entity.pdbx_description
1 polymer ?
#
loop_
_entity_poly.entity_id
_entity_poly.type
_entity_poly.pdbx_seq_one_letter_code
_entity_poly.pdbx_strand_id
1 'polypeptide(L)'
;MQDGLTLRESVKRTGIDLTTAFRWRHRFLASAAANNINIPERSFLRSTFNENKGKYANKLAKSIKSELKNNGDPQQALEKLGEIVARDVKRKIQAGIDPPLSQATIKRKKSSKPLIETGQLLQSITYEVRGD
;
A
#
# COMPACT_ATOMS: atom_id res chain seq x y z
N MET A 1 -9.87 -37.65 -5.60
CA MET A 1 -8.80 -38.49 -6.18
C MET A 1 -8.94 -38.52 -7.70
N GLN A 2 -8.50 -37.47 -8.39
CA GLN A 2 -8.33 -37.44 -9.84
C GLN A 2 -7.24 -36.39 -10.06
N ASP A 3 -5.98 -36.80 -10.30
CA ASP A 3 -4.89 -35.91 -10.78
C ASP A 3 -3.51 -36.65 -10.86
N GLY A 4 -3.53 -37.95 -11.12
CA GLY A 4 -2.31 -38.70 -11.46
C GLY A 4 -1.95 -38.65 -12.96
N LEU A 5 -2.93 -38.31 -13.80
CA LEU A 5 -2.83 -38.37 -15.27
C LEU A 5 -2.16 -37.11 -15.87
N THR A 6 -2.37 -35.94 -15.28
CA THR A 6 -1.88 -34.65 -15.80
C THR A 6 -0.35 -34.48 -15.71
N LEU A 7 0.29 -35.06 -14.69
CA LEU A 7 1.73 -34.96 -14.51
C LEU A 7 2.51 -35.80 -15.53
N ARG A 8 1.99 -36.99 -15.87
CA ARG A 8 2.58 -37.88 -16.87
C ARG A 8 2.45 -37.32 -18.29
N GLU A 9 1.36 -36.63 -18.60
CA GLU A 9 1.14 -35.96 -19.88
C GLU A 9 2.01 -34.70 -20.05
N SER A 10 2.17 -33.90 -18.98
CA SER A 10 3.06 -32.73 -18.98
C SER A 10 4.55 -33.11 -19.14
N VAL A 11 4.98 -34.23 -18.55
CA VAL A 11 6.35 -34.73 -18.72
C VAL A 11 6.63 -35.15 -20.17
N LYS A 12 5.67 -35.82 -20.83
CA LYS A 12 5.82 -36.20 -22.25
C LYS A 12 5.96 -35.00 -23.20
N ARG A 13 5.38 -33.84 -22.87
CA ARG A 13 5.44 -32.62 -23.71
C ARG A 13 6.68 -31.75 -23.50
N THR A 14 7.37 -31.89 -22.37
CA THR A 14 8.41 -30.94 -21.94
C THR A 14 9.82 -31.54 -21.84
N GLY A 15 9.93 -32.87 -21.92
CA GLY A 15 11.23 -33.58 -21.82
C GLY A 15 11.83 -33.55 -20.41
N ILE A 16 11.09 -33.09 -19.40
CA ILE A 16 11.54 -32.99 -18.01
C ILE A 16 11.11 -34.25 -17.26
N ASP A 17 12.05 -34.89 -16.55
CA ASP A 17 11.77 -36.11 -15.78
C ASP A 17 10.73 -35.90 -14.66
N LEU A 18 9.94 -36.94 -14.37
CA LEU A 18 8.85 -36.96 -13.39
C LEU A 18 9.31 -36.57 -11.98
N THR A 19 10.52 -36.99 -11.60
CA THR A 19 11.10 -36.67 -10.28
C THR A 19 11.41 -35.18 -10.16
N THR A 20 11.80 -34.55 -11.26
CA THR A 20 11.97 -33.10 -11.33
C THR A 20 10.61 -32.41 -11.24
N ALA A 21 9.64 -32.79 -12.07
CA ALA A 21 8.28 -32.21 -12.01
C ALA A 21 7.64 -32.31 -10.61
N PHE A 22 7.84 -33.44 -9.91
CA PHE A 22 7.34 -33.65 -8.55
C PHE A 22 8.04 -32.77 -7.50
N ARG A 23 9.37 -32.60 -7.60
CA ARG A 23 10.14 -31.69 -6.72
C ARG A 23 9.71 -30.23 -6.87
N TRP A 24 9.40 -29.80 -8.09
CA TRP A 24 8.88 -28.45 -8.36
C TRP A 24 7.51 -28.25 -7.70
N ARG A 25 6.60 -29.22 -7.80
CA ARG A 25 5.28 -29.15 -7.15
C ARG A 25 5.39 -29.05 -5.63
N HIS A 26 6.24 -29.86 -4.99
CA HIS A 26 6.43 -29.80 -3.55
C HIS A 26 7.11 -28.49 -3.08
N ARG A 27 8.09 -27.97 -3.83
CA ARG A 27 8.71 -26.67 -3.54
C ARG A 27 7.70 -25.53 -3.58
N PHE A 28 6.82 -25.53 -4.58
CA PHE A 28 5.81 -24.48 -4.77
C PHE A 28 4.77 -24.49 -3.64
N LEU A 29 4.31 -25.67 -3.22
CA LEU A 29 3.35 -25.81 -2.12
C LEU A 29 3.97 -25.46 -0.76
N ALA A 30 5.25 -25.78 -0.53
CA ALA A 30 5.95 -25.38 0.70
C ALA A 30 6.12 -23.85 0.83
N SER A 31 6.36 -23.15 -0.28
CA SER A 31 6.43 -21.67 -0.30
C SER A 31 5.07 -21.01 -0.05
N ALA A 32 3.97 -21.68 -0.37
CA ALA A 32 2.62 -21.17 -0.14
C ALA A 32 2.14 -21.38 1.31
N ALA A 33 2.65 -22.39 2.02
CA ALA A 33 2.19 -22.78 3.35
C ALA A 33 2.89 -22.06 4.52
N ALA A 34 3.96 -21.31 4.29
CA ALA A 34 4.78 -20.69 5.34
C ALA A 34 4.48 -19.19 5.60
N ASN A 35 3.24 -18.76 5.43
CA ASN A 35 2.92 -17.33 5.33
C ASN A 35 2.44 -16.70 6.65
N ASN A 36 3.37 -16.44 7.58
CA ASN A 36 3.22 -15.33 8.52
C ASN A 36 3.42 -14.03 7.72
N ILE A 37 2.37 -13.51 7.09
CA ILE A 37 2.45 -12.37 6.17
C ILE A 37 2.77 -11.10 6.95
N ASN A 38 4.05 -10.78 7.10
CA ASN A 38 4.47 -9.47 7.59
C ASN A 38 4.28 -8.43 6.47
N ILE A 39 3.13 -7.78 6.45
CA ILE A 39 2.83 -6.71 5.49
C ILE A 39 3.71 -5.50 5.86
N PRO A 40 4.65 -5.08 4.99
CA PRO A 40 5.49 -3.95 5.31
C PRO A 40 4.67 -2.67 5.37
N GLU A 41 4.99 -1.86 6.36
CA GLU A 41 4.45 -0.52 6.51
C GLU A 41 4.67 0.34 5.25
N ARG A 42 3.71 1.22 4.99
CA ARG A 42 3.81 2.18 3.89
C ARG A 42 4.63 3.38 4.36
N SER A 43 5.91 3.40 4.01
CA SER A 43 6.88 4.41 4.47
C SER A 43 6.43 5.87 4.25
N PHE A 44 5.80 6.17 3.12
CA PHE A 44 5.32 7.52 2.79
C PHE A 44 4.16 8.00 3.67
N LEU A 45 3.30 7.08 4.15
CA LEU A 45 2.25 7.41 5.10
C LEU A 45 2.85 7.70 6.47
N ARG A 46 3.76 6.82 6.92
CA ARG A 46 4.44 6.98 8.22
C ARG A 46 5.25 8.27 8.28
N SER A 47 6.08 8.53 7.27
CA SER A 47 6.94 9.72 7.26
C SER A 47 6.11 11.00 7.27
N THR A 48 5.08 11.09 6.42
CA THR A 48 4.17 12.24 6.39
C THR A 48 3.51 12.47 7.76
N PHE A 49 3.02 11.39 8.40
CA PHE A 49 2.40 11.48 9.70
C PHE A 49 3.37 11.93 10.79
N ASN A 50 4.56 11.32 10.84
CA ASN A 50 5.57 11.63 11.84
C ASN A 50 6.07 13.07 11.70
N GLU A 51 6.32 13.53 10.48
CA GLU A 51 6.76 14.90 10.19
C GLU A 51 5.70 15.95 10.60
N ASN A 52 4.41 15.61 10.48
CA ASN A 52 3.31 16.56 10.71
C ASN A 52 2.53 16.32 12.03
N LYS A 53 2.99 15.40 12.90
CA LYS A 53 2.26 15.00 14.11
C LYS A 53 1.84 16.18 14.99
N GLY A 54 2.75 17.12 15.24
CA GLY A 54 2.46 18.32 16.03
C GLY A 54 1.44 19.26 15.35
N LYS A 55 1.54 19.41 14.02
CA LYS A 55 0.57 20.18 13.21
C LYS A 55 -0.83 19.55 13.30
N TYR A 56 -0.93 18.23 13.21
CA TYR A 56 -2.20 17.50 13.29
C TYR A 56 -2.85 17.60 14.67
N ALA A 57 -2.08 17.39 15.74
CA ALA A 57 -2.56 17.55 17.10
C ALA A 57 -3.09 18.98 17.35
N ASN A 58 -2.33 20.00 16.92
CA ASN A 58 -2.73 21.40 17.07
C ASN A 58 -3.99 21.75 16.26
N LYS A 59 -4.11 21.22 15.04
CA LYS A 59 -5.30 21.43 14.20
C LYS A 59 -6.53 20.76 14.81
N LEU A 60 -6.40 19.52 15.27
CA LEU A 60 -7.49 18.78 15.91
C LEU A 60 -7.97 19.50 17.17
N ALA A 61 -7.06 19.89 18.06
CA ALA A 61 -7.42 20.59 19.30
C ALA A 61 -8.13 21.93 19.03
N LYS A 62 -7.67 22.69 18.01
CA LYS A 62 -8.33 23.94 17.59
C LYS A 62 -9.72 23.68 17.02
N SER A 63 -9.88 22.67 16.17
CA SER A 63 -11.16 22.32 15.58
C SER A 63 -12.15 21.89 16.65
N ILE A 64 -11.79 20.96 17.54
CA ILE A 64 -12.65 20.52 18.66
C ILE A 64 -13.06 21.70 19.54
N LYS A 65 -12.11 22.57 19.92
CA LYS A 65 -12.43 23.75 20.73
C LYS A 65 -13.39 24.71 20.02
N SER A 66 -13.33 24.80 18.69
CA SER A 66 -14.25 25.61 17.90
C SER A 66 -15.63 24.98 17.85
N GLU A 67 -15.73 23.66 17.63
CA GLU A 67 -17.03 22.97 17.58
C GLU A 67 -17.71 23.03 18.95
N LEU A 68 -16.99 22.78 20.05
CA LEU A 68 -17.55 22.87 21.41
C LEU A 68 -18.10 24.26 21.75
N LYS A 69 -17.48 25.33 21.25
CA LYS A 69 -17.95 26.70 21.48
C LYS A 69 -19.23 27.03 20.72
N ASN A 70 -19.45 26.36 19.59
CA ASN A 70 -20.56 26.63 18.69
C ASN A 70 -21.69 25.59 18.81
N ASN A 71 -21.65 24.69 19.82
CA ASN A 71 -22.50 23.49 19.88
C ASN A 71 -22.46 22.67 18.58
N GLY A 72 -21.29 22.63 17.93
CA GLY A 72 -21.05 21.88 16.70
C GLY A 72 -20.79 20.40 16.94
N ASP A 73 -20.69 19.66 15.85
CA ASP A 73 -20.46 18.21 15.85
C ASP A 73 -18.95 17.89 15.90
N PRO A 74 -18.46 17.18 16.93
CA PRO A 74 -17.07 16.74 17.03
C PRO A 74 -16.59 15.91 15.83
N GLN A 75 -17.49 15.21 15.13
CA GLN A 75 -17.15 14.45 13.93
C GLN A 75 -16.61 15.35 12.82
N GLN A 76 -17.15 16.56 12.67
CA GLN A 76 -16.65 17.54 11.68
C GLN A 76 -15.20 17.93 11.94
N ALA A 77 -14.75 17.94 13.20
CA ALA A 77 -13.35 18.21 13.53
C ALA A 77 -12.43 17.08 13.02
N LEU A 78 -12.89 15.83 13.09
CA LEU A 78 -12.16 14.65 12.58
C LEU A 78 -12.16 14.62 11.06
N GLU A 79 -13.28 14.94 10.40
CA GLU A 79 -13.38 15.03 8.94
C GLU A 79 -12.41 16.08 8.39
N LYS A 80 -12.41 17.29 8.96
CA LYS A 80 -11.46 18.35 8.61
C LYS A 80 -10.01 17.90 8.78
N LEU A 81 -9.71 17.12 9.82
CA LEU A 81 -8.37 16.57 10.02
C LEU A 81 -8.03 15.53 8.94
N GLY A 82 -8.94 14.62 8.64
CA GLY A 82 -8.79 13.59 7.60
C GLY A 82 -8.46 14.20 6.23
N GLU A 83 -9.17 15.27 5.84
CA GLU A 83 -8.88 16.02 4.63
C GLU A 83 -7.46 16.60 4.61
N ILE A 84 -7.02 17.17 5.72
CA ILE A 84 -5.69 17.75 5.86
C ILE A 84 -4.62 16.67 5.69
N VAL A 85 -4.78 15.54 6.37
CA VAL A 85 -3.83 14.41 6.29
C VAL A 85 -3.78 13.85 4.87
N ALA A 86 -4.94 13.57 4.25
CA ALA A 86 -5.00 13.07 2.89
C ALA A 86 -4.32 14.03 1.89
N ARG A 87 -4.54 15.34 2.05
CA ARG A 87 -3.90 16.39 1.23
C ARG A 87 -2.38 16.42 1.40
N ASP A 88 -1.90 16.30 2.64
CA ASP A 88 -0.46 16.32 2.93
C ASP A 88 0.25 15.07 2.38
N VAL A 89 -0.37 13.89 2.49
CA VAL A 89 0.14 12.65 1.89
C VAL A 89 0.25 12.78 0.37
N LYS A 90 -0.80 13.29 -0.29
CA LYS A 90 -0.77 13.55 -1.74
C LYS A 90 0.38 14.49 -2.11
N ARG A 91 0.58 15.55 -1.32
CA ARG A 91 1.68 16.51 -1.51
C ARG A 91 3.05 15.87 -1.35
N LYS A 92 3.24 15.00 -0.35
CA LYS A 92 4.50 14.28 -0.14
C LYS A 92 4.86 13.42 -1.35
N ILE A 93 3.89 12.66 -1.87
CA ILE A 93 4.09 11.85 -3.08
C ILE A 93 4.44 12.72 -4.30
N GLN A 94 3.74 13.85 -4.48
CA GLN A 94 3.99 14.78 -5.58
C GLN A 94 5.36 15.47 -5.50
N ALA A 95 5.83 15.76 -4.28
CA ALA A 95 7.15 16.36 -4.04
C ALA A 95 8.31 15.40 -4.37
N GLY A 96 8.04 14.09 -4.37
CA GLY A 96 9.06 13.05 -4.54
C GLY A 96 9.40 12.39 -3.22
N ILE A 97 9.72 11.10 -3.28
CA ILE A 97 10.03 10.27 -2.12
C ILE A 97 11.37 9.60 -2.40
N ASP A 98 12.27 9.62 -1.43
CA ASP A 98 13.54 8.91 -1.52
C ASP A 98 13.37 7.42 -1.20
N PRO A 99 14.19 6.54 -1.80
CA PRO A 99 15.21 6.84 -2.83
C PRO A 99 14.60 7.07 -4.24
N PRO A 100 15.34 7.72 -5.15
CA PRO A 100 14.90 7.89 -6.53
C PRO A 100 14.73 6.53 -7.25
N LEU A 101 13.92 6.53 -8.32
CA LEU A 101 13.73 5.33 -9.14
C LEU A 101 15.03 4.91 -9.84
N SER A 102 15.22 3.60 -9.99
CA SER A 102 16.32 3.06 -10.80
C SER A 102 16.21 3.50 -12.27
N GLN A 103 17.35 3.63 -12.98
CA GLN A 103 17.35 4.02 -14.39
C GLN A 103 16.52 3.08 -15.28
N ALA A 104 16.53 1.78 -14.99
CA ALA A 104 15.73 0.79 -15.72
C ALA A 104 14.22 1.06 -15.54
N THR A 105 13.78 1.37 -14.31
CA THR A 105 12.39 1.72 -14.03
C THR A 105 11.98 3.01 -14.73
N ILE A 106 12.84 4.04 -14.71
CA ILE A 106 12.58 5.33 -15.37
C ILE A 106 12.41 5.12 -16.88
N LYS A 107 13.28 4.34 -17.53
CA LYS A 107 13.18 4.04 -18.97
C LYS A 107 11.86 3.34 -19.32
N ARG A 108 11.44 2.36 -18.51
CA ARG A 108 10.18 1.62 -18.70
C ARG A 108 8.95 2.51 -18.50
N LYS A 109 8.93 3.26 -17.40
CA LYS A 109 7.81 4.09 -16.95
C LYS A 109 7.71 5.43 -17.71
N LYS A 110 8.83 5.90 -18.26
CA LYS A 110 9.00 7.23 -18.87
C LYS A 110 8.78 8.41 -17.90
N SER A 111 8.90 8.17 -16.60
CA SER A 111 8.80 9.19 -15.56
C SER A 111 9.78 8.89 -14.44
N SER A 112 10.40 9.94 -13.90
CA SER A 112 11.35 9.87 -12.79
C SER A 112 10.69 9.91 -11.42
N LYS A 113 9.40 10.28 -11.34
CA LYS A 113 8.70 10.47 -10.06
C LYS A 113 8.32 9.12 -9.43
N PRO A 114 8.82 8.77 -8.24
CA PRO A 114 8.38 7.58 -7.53
C PRO A 114 6.87 7.62 -7.25
N LEU A 115 6.23 6.44 -7.22
CA LEU A 115 4.82 6.26 -6.85
C LEU A 115 3.76 7.00 -7.71
N ILE A 116 4.16 7.64 -8.82
CA ILE A 116 3.24 8.30 -9.75
C ILE A 116 3.42 7.72 -11.16
N GLU A 117 2.65 6.70 -11.54
CA GLU A 117 2.57 6.23 -12.94
C GLU A 117 1.33 6.77 -13.64
N THR A 118 0.15 6.25 -13.29
CA THR A 118 -1.16 6.69 -13.81
C THR A 118 -1.83 7.77 -12.96
N GLY A 119 -1.34 7.97 -11.73
CA GLY A 119 -1.99 8.81 -10.73
C GLY A 119 -3.05 8.09 -9.90
N GLN A 120 -3.36 6.82 -10.18
CA GLN A 120 -4.38 6.06 -9.46
C GLN A 120 -4.12 6.00 -7.94
N LEU A 121 -2.86 5.78 -7.53
CA LEU A 121 -2.48 5.81 -6.12
C LEU A 121 -2.79 7.16 -5.46
N LEU A 122 -2.52 8.26 -6.17
CA LEU A 122 -2.75 9.60 -5.65
C LEU A 122 -4.25 9.88 -5.47
N GLN A 123 -5.05 9.41 -6.42
CA GLN A 123 -6.51 9.54 -6.40
C GLN A 123 -7.16 8.65 -5.35
N SER A 124 -6.61 7.46 -5.09
CA SER A 124 -7.14 6.53 -4.09
C SER A 124 -6.85 6.93 -2.64
N ILE A 125 -5.97 7.91 -2.40
CA ILE A 125 -5.71 8.41 -1.05
C ILE A 125 -6.92 9.23 -0.57
N THR A 126 -7.60 8.69 0.44
CA THR A 126 -8.75 9.28 1.12
C THR A 126 -8.67 9.07 2.63
N TYR A 127 -9.67 9.53 3.35
CA TYR A 127 -9.86 9.30 4.79
C TYR A 127 -11.24 8.70 5.04
N GLU A 128 -11.42 8.10 6.22
CA GLU A 128 -12.68 7.59 6.71
C GLU A 128 -12.78 7.97 8.20
N VAL A 129 -13.94 8.48 8.62
CA VAL A 129 -14.27 8.71 10.02
C VAL A 129 -15.35 7.72 10.39
N ARG A 130 -15.10 6.90 11.40
CA ARG A 130 -16.06 5.93 11.93
C ARG A 130 -16.54 6.43 13.29
N GLY A 131 -17.85 6.52 13.46
CA GLY A 131 -18.46 6.51 14.78
C GLY A 131 -18.54 5.07 15.28
N ASP A 132 -18.47 4.90 16.60
CA ASP A 132 -18.85 3.64 17.25
C ASP A 132 -20.38 3.50 17.31
#